data_AF-A0A5F9CRR2-F1
#
_entry.id   AF-A0A5F9CRR2-F1
#
_cell.length_a   1.000
_cell.length_b   1.000
_cell.length_c   1.000
_cell.angle_alpha   90.00
_cell.angle_beta   90.00
_cell.angle_gamma   90.00
#
_symmetry.space_group_name_H-M   'P 1'
#
loop_
_entity.id
_entity.type
_entity.pdbx_description
1 polymer ?
#
loop_
_entity_poly.entity_id
_entity_poly.type
_entity_poly.pdbx_seq_one_letter_code
_entity_poly.pdbx_strand_id
1 'polypeptide(L)'
;MEQVWEVSSGPQNPSCHIMTFYPTMEEFMDFNQFIAQMESQGAHRGGLAKVIPPKEWRARQSYDDMDDILIARPLQQKAYGGAGVFTQFHRKRRAMTLRQYRQLATSTKYQTPAHLTFEELEQKYWKTRVYDAPIYGAGISGSLFDENTAHWNLRLSPPPAVLCLQPHHLLSQHRTMLRI
;
A
#
# COMPACT_ATOMS: atom_id res chain seq x y z
N MET A 1 4.49 45.76 28.93
CA MET A 1 4.46 45.55 27.48
C MET A 1 4.62 44.06 27.26
N GLU A 2 3.57 43.42 26.77
CA GLU A 2 3.48 41.96 26.58
C GLU A 2 4.51 41.43 25.60
N GLN A 3 5.21 40.36 26.00
CA GLN A 3 5.96 39.50 25.11
C GLN A 3 4.93 38.63 24.35
N VAL A 4 4.64 38.99 23.10
CA VAL A 4 3.83 38.18 22.20
C VAL A 4 4.70 37.00 21.77
N TRP A 5 4.37 35.81 22.25
CA TRP A 5 4.92 34.56 21.73
C TRP A 5 4.40 34.38 20.31
N GLU A 6 5.29 34.45 19.31
CA GLU A 6 4.98 33.98 17.96
C GLU A 6 4.74 32.47 18.01
N VAL A 7 3.46 32.09 18.15
CA VAL A 7 3.02 30.75 17.81
C VAL A 7 3.27 30.62 16.31
N SER A 8 4.26 29.78 15.94
CA SER A 8 4.53 29.38 14.56
C SER A 8 3.24 28.83 13.95
N SER A 9 2.51 29.71 13.25
CA SER A 9 1.18 29.50 12.68
C SER A 9 1.28 29.15 11.18
N GLY A 10 2.40 28.53 10.79
CA GLY A 10 2.56 27.94 9.48
C GLY A 10 1.83 26.60 9.40
N PRO A 11 1.20 26.26 8.27
CA PRO A 11 0.57 24.96 8.11
C PRO A 11 1.65 23.86 8.09
N GLN A 12 1.46 22.82 8.91
CA GLN A 12 2.38 21.68 9.01
C GLN A 12 2.53 20.98 7.64
N ASN A 13 3.73 20.45 7.35
CA ASN A 13 4.11 19.84 6.07
C ASN A 13 3.77 20.71 4.82
N PRO A 14 4.33 21.93 4.69
CA PRO A 14 4.02 22.84 3.57
C PRO A 14 4.49 22.32 2.21
N SER A 15 5.47 21.42 2.16
CA SER A 15 6.00 20.81 0.93
C SER A 15 5.23 19.56 0.48
N CYS A 16 4.20 19.14 1.21
CA CYS A 16 3.41 17.95 0.93
C CYS A 16 4.27 16.68 0.77
N HIS A 17 5.33 16.54 1.57
CA HIS A 17 6.20 15.36 1.53
C HIS A 17 5.52 14.14 2.16
N ILE A 18 5.85 12.94 1.69
CA ILE A 18 5.42 11.66 2.28
C ILE A 18 6.15 11.47 3.60
N MET A 19 5.41 11.48 4.71
CA MET A 19 6.00 11.35 6.04
C MET A 19 6.16 9.88 6.46
N THR A 20 7.22 9.57 7.21
CA THR A 20 7.43 8.25 7.83
C THR A 20 7.39 8.38 9.35
N PHE A 21 6.58 7.55 10.01
CA PHE A 21 6.35 7.54 11.45
C PHE A 21 6.87 6.26 12.10
N TYR A 22 7.36 6.38 13.34
CA TYR A 22 7.90 5.29 14.16
C TYR A 22 7.25 5.33 15.56
N PRO A 23 5.98 4.92 15.67
CA PRO A 23 5.28 4.92 16.95
C PRO A 23 6.00 4.06 17.99
N THR A 24 5.93 4.48 19.25
CA THR A 24 6.14 3.61 20.41
C THR A 24 5.01 2.58 20.52
N MET A 25 5.17 1.52 21.32
CA MET A 25 4.07 0.57 21.54
C MET A 25 2.82 1.22 22.12
N GLU A 26 2.97 2.21 23.00
CA GLU A 26 1.85 2.95 23.60
C GLU A 26 1.08 3.74 22.53
N GLU A 27 1.78 4.52 21.70
CA GLU A 27 1.18 5.24 20.57
C GLU A 27 0.55 4.29 19.54
N PHE A 28 1.11 3.09 19.39
CA PHE A 28 0.61 2.08 18.46
C PHE A 28 -0.66 1.37 18.98
N MET A 29 -1.04 1.52 20.25
CA MET A 29 -2.22 0.80 20.78
C MET A 29 -3.54 1.30 20.22
N ASP A 30 -3.65 2.62 19.97
CA ASP A 30 -4.84 3.28 19.45
C ASP A 30 -4.60 3.79 18.03
N PHE A 31 -5.16 3.06 17.06
CA PHE A 31 -5.08 3.42 15.65
C PHE A 31 -5.64 4.82 15.37
N ASN A 32 -6.84 5.14 15.89
CA ASN A 32 -7.53 6.39 15.54
C ASN A 32 -6.80 7.60 16.13
N GLN A 33 -6.32 7.47 17.38
CA GLN A 33 -5.53 8.51 18.01
C GLN A 33 -4.24 8.77 17.22
N PHE A 34 -3.56 7.70 16.78
CA PHE A 34 -2.33 7.84 16.01
C PHE A 34 -2.58 8.42 14.61
N ILE A 35 -3.67 8.06 13.93
CA ILE A 35 -4.08 8.72 12.67
C ILE A 35 -4.24 10.23 12.90
N ALA A 36 -4.98 10.64 13.94
CA ALA A 36 -5.18 12.06 14.24
C ALA A 36 -3.86 12.80 14.53
N GLN A 37 -2.93 12.16 15.25
CA GLN A 37 -1.59 12.69 15.50
C GLN A 37 -0.74 12.83 14.22
N MET A 38 -0.86 11.90 13.27
CA MET A 38 -0.19 12.04 11.97
C MET A 38 -0.83 13.17 11.15
N GLU A 39 -2.15 13.30 11.18
CA GLU A 39 -2.86 14.37 10.48
C GLU A 39 -2.54 15.75 11.04
N SER A 40 -2.42 15.90 12.36
CA SER A 40 -2.03 17.16 13.00
C SER A 40 -0.62 17.62 12.62
N GLN A 41 0.26 16.68 12.24
CA GLN A 41 1.60 16.95 11.70
C GLN A 41 1.59 17.18 10.17
N GLY A 42 0.43 17.17 9.53
CA GLY A 42 0.28 17.43 8.09
C GLY A 42 0.56 16.22 7.19
N ALA A 43 0.54 14.99 7.71
CA ALA A 43 0.79 13.79 6.91
C ALA A 43 -0.20 13.62 5.73
N HIS A 44 -1.47 13.95 5.96
CA HIS A 44 -2.54 13.88 4.95
C HIS A 44 -2.25 14.75 3.72
N ARG A 45 -1.46 15.82 3.86
CA ARG A 45 -1.10 16.71 2.75
C ARG A 45 -0.22 16.04 1.70
N GLY A 46 0.55 15.01 2.08
CA GLY A 46 1.33 14.21 1.15
C GLY A 46 0.50 13.14 0.41
N GLY A 47 -0.76 12.92 0.80
CA GLY A 47 -1.64 11.88 0.22
C GLY A 47 -1.26 10.44 0.56
N LEU A 48 -0.07 10.23 1.14
CA LEU A 48 0.44 8.95 1.62
C LEU A 48 1.33 9.19 2.85
N ALA A 49 1.26 8.27 3.82
CA ALA A 49 2.17 8.20 4.96
C ALA A 49 2.65 6.77 5.14
N LYS A 50 3.87 6.60 5.66
CA LYS A 50 4.45 5.30 6.03
C LYS A 50 4.50 5.20 7.55
N VAL A 51 4.00 4.10 8.11
CA VAL A 51 4.15 3.80 9.54
C VAL A 51 5.00 2.54 9.66
N ILE A 52 6.09 2.62 10.41
CA ILE A 52 6.94 1.47 10.73
C ILE A 52 6.57 1.03 12.14
N PRO A 53 5.96 -0.16 12.33
CA PRO A 53 5.46 -0.59 13.63
C PRO A 53 6.61 -0.78 14.63
N PRO A 54 6.31 -0.75 15.95
CA PRO A 54 7.28 -1.10 16.99
C PRO A 54 7.88 -2.50 16.75
N LYS A 55 9.14 -2.71 17.12
CA LYS A 55 9.90 -3.93 16.78
C LYS A 55 9.31 -5.19 17.43
N GLU A 56 8.68 -5.02 18.58
CA GLU A 56 8.02 -6.06 19.36
C GLU A 56 6.64 -6.44 18.81
N TRP A 57 6.04 -5.60 17.95
CA TRP A 57 4.75 -5.89 17.32
C TRP A 57 4.93 -6.79 16.10
N ARG A 58 4.05 -7.78 15.97
CA ARG A 58 3.92 -8.61 14.77
C ARG A 58 2.45 -8.91 14.49
N ALA A 59 2.08 -8.91 13.22
CA ALA A 59 0.71 -9.23 12.79
C ALA A 59 0.34 -10.71 13.02
N ARG A 60 1.34 -11.60 12.99
CA ARG A 60 1.19 -13.03 13.23
C ARG A 60 2.50 -13.69 13.65
N GLN A 61 2.42 -14.89 14.21
CA GLN A 61 3.57 -15.65 14.71
C GLN A 61 4.50 -16.18 13.60
N SER A 62 3.94 -16.79 12.54
CA SER A 62 4.67 -17.36 11.41
C SER A 62 3.84 -17.27 10.12
N TYR A 63 4.50 -17.41 8.97
CA TYR A 63 3.90 -17.43 7.63
C TYR A 63 4.08 -18.78 6.90
N ASP A 64 4.52 -19.83 7.60
CA ASP A 64 4.86 -21.13 7.01
C ASP A 64 3.63 -21.96 6.57
N ASP A 65 2.47 -21.67 7.12
CA ASP A 65 1.19 -22.37 6.91
C ASP A 65 0.37 -21.85 5.72
N MET A 66 0.90 -20.91 4.94
CA MET A 66 0.11 -20.19 3.93
C MET A 66 0.04 -20.87 2.56
N ASP A 67 0.82 -21.91 2.34
CA ASP A 67 1.06 -22.46 1.00
C ASP A 67 -0.21 -22.93 0.28
N ASP A 68 -1.22 -23.38 1.03
CA ASP A 68 -2.46 -23.95 0.50
C ASP A 68 -3.56 -22.88 0.31
N ILE A 69 -3.30 -21.60 0.62
CA ILE A 69 -4.23 -20.50 0.35
C ILE A 69 -4.56 -20.48 -1.15
N LEU A 70 -5.85 -20.52 -1.48
CA LEU A 70 -6.33 -20.54 -2.86
C LEU A 70 -6.45 -19.13 -3.44
N ILE A 71 -5.67 -18.86 -4.49
CA ILE A 71 -5.87 -17.69 -5.35
C ILE A 71 -6.89 -18.09 -6.42
N ALA A 72 -8.18 -17.87 -6.13
CA ALA A 72 -9.27 -18.35 -6.97
C ALA A 72 -9.29 -17.72 -8.38
N ARG A 73 -8.88 -16.44 -8.50
CA ARG A 73 -8.96 -15.68 -9.76
C ARG A 73 -7.71 -14.82 -10.02
N PRO A 74 -6.53 -15.43 -10.26
CA PRO A 74 -5.33 -14.66 -10.56
C PRO A 74 -5.51 -13.84 -11.85
N LEU A 75 -4.96 -12.63 -11.87
CA LEU A 75 -5.11 -11.67 -12.95
C LEU A 75 -3.77 -11.48 -13.67
N GLN A 76 -3.68 -11.91 -14.92
CA GLN A 76 -2.56 -11.55 -15.78
C GLN A 76 -2.72 -10.10 -16.24
N GLN A 77 -1.72 -9.28 -15.95
CA GLN A 77 -1.74 -7.83 -16.17
C GLN A 77 -0.95 -7.48 -17.43
N LYS A 78 -1.65 -7.28 -18.54
CA LYS A 78 -1.04 -6.81 -19.79
C LYS A 78 -1.03 -5.29 -19.82
N ALA A 79 0.11 -4.68 -20.12
CA ALA A 79 0.21 -3.25 -20.33
C ALA A 79 0.44 -2.93 -21.82
N TYR A 80 -0.12 -1.81 -22.27
CA TYR A 80 0.08 -1.24 -23.59
C TYR A 80 0.38 0.25 -23.44
N GLY A 81 1.19 0.82 -24.32
CA GLY A 81 1.60 2.22 -24.26
C GLY A 81 3.11 2.36 -24.32
N GLY A 82 3.63 3.51 -23.88
CA GLY A 82 5.05 3.84 -23.94
C GLY A 82 5.32 5.23 -23.38
N ALA A 83 6.61 5.58 -23.26
CA ALA A 83 7.08 6.88 -22.76
C ALA A 83 6.42 7.31 -21.43
N GLY A 84 6.28 6.37 -20.49
CA GLY A 84 5.71 6.61 -19.17
C GLY A 84 4.18 6.56 -19.09
N VAL A 85 3.47 6.39 -20.22
CA VAL A 85 2.01 6.35 -20.26
C VAL A 85 1.53 4.97 -20.70
N PHE A 86 0.80 4.29 -19.82
CA PHE A 86 0.35 2.92 -20.05
C PHE A 86 -1.14 2.72 -19.72
N THR A 87 -1.78 1.85 -20.49
CA THR A 87 -3.10 1.27 -20.17
C THR A 87 -2.93 -0.18 -19.80
N GLN A 88 -3.50 -0.60 -18.68
CA GLN A 88 -3.42 -1.97 -18.18
C GLN A 88 -4.75 -2.71 -18.35
N PHE A 89 -4.69 -3.93 -18.88
CA PHE A 89 -5.81 -4.85 -19.00
C PHE A 89 -5.59 -6.11 -18.18
N HIS A 90 -6.67 -6.67 -17.64
CA HIS A 90 -6.62 -7.88 -16.82
C HIS A 90 -7.21 -9.06 -17.57
N ARG A 91 -6.44 -10.15 -17.67
CA ARG A 91 -6.90 -11.44 -18.16
C ARG A 91 -6.92 -12.44 -17.01
N LYS A 92 -8.09 -13.00 -16.72
CA LYS A 92 -8.22 -14.06 -15.71
C LYS A 92 -7.38 -15.28 -16.08
N ARG A 93 -6.73 -15.89 -15.08
CA ARG A 93 -6.00 -17.16 -15.19
C ARG A 93 -6.71 -18.22 -14.37
N ARG A 94 -6.31 -19.48 -14.56
CA ARG A 94 -6.80 -20.60 -13.74
C ARG A 94 -6.38 -20.38 -12.29
N ALA A 95 -7.23 -20.85 -11.37
CA ALA A 95 -6.94 -20.84 -9.94
C ALA A 95 -5.61 -21.56 -9.65
N MET A 96 -4.91 -21.10 -8.62
CA MET A 96 -3.66 -21.70 -8.16
C MET A 96 -3.52 -21.49 -6.66
N THR A 97 -2.77 -22.37 -5.99
CA THR A 97 -2.41 -22.16 -4.58
C THR A 97 -1.32 -21.10 -4.45
N LEU A 98 -1.15 -20.54 -3.25
CA LEU A 98 -0.09 -19.59 -2.97
C LEU A 98 1.30 -20.21 -3.16
N ARG A 99 1.47 -21.51 -2.86
CA ARG A 99 2.69 -22.28 -3.19
C ARG A 99 3.01 -22.24 -4.69
N GLN A 100 2.02 -22.54 -5.53
CA GLN A 100 2.18 -22.52 -6.99
C GLN A 100 2.48 -21.09 -7.49
N TYR A 101 1.82 -20.09 -6.91
CA TYR A 101 2.08 -18.69 -7.24
C TYR A 101 3.50 -18.25 -6.87
N ARG A 102 4.01 -18.65 -5.69
CA ARG A 102 5.39 -18.40 -5.27
C ARG A 102 6.38 -19.04 -6.24
N GLN A 103 6.20 -20.32 -6.58
CA GLN A 103 7.04 -21.01 -7.57
C GLN A 103 7.03 -20.30 -8.93
N LEU A 104 5.88 -19.78 -9.36
CA LEU A 104 5.75 -19.03 -10.59
C LEU A 104 6.52 -17.70 -10.50
N ALA A 105 6.35 -16.95 -9.42
CA ALA A 105 7.01 -15.66 -9.18
C ALA A 105 8.54 -15.77 -9.08
N THR A 106 9.06 -16.90 -8.61
CA THR A 106 10.51 -17.17 -8.54
C THR A 106 11.06 -17.92 -9.75
N SER A 107 10.23 -18.24 -10.74
CA SER A 107 10.69 -18.87 -11.98
C SER A 107 11.53 -17.91 -12.80
N THR A 108 12.41 -18.43 -13.66
CA THR A 108 13.26 -17.62 -14.57
C THR A 108 12.48 -16.59 -15.38
N LYS A 109 11.20 -16.86 -15.67
CA LYS A 109 10.33 -15.96 -16.45
C LYS A 109 9.82 -14.75 -15.67
N TYR A 110 9.59 -14.88 -14.37
CA TYR A 110 8.90 -13.85 -13.57
C TYR A 110 9.73 -13.35 -12.37
N GLN A 111 10.86 -13.98 -12.09
CA GLN A 111 11.77 -13.56 -11.04
C GLN A 111 12.22 -12.12 -11.26
N THR A 112 12.46 -11.42 -10.16
CA THR A 112 13.01 -10.07 -10.19
C THR A 112 14.34 -10.07 -10.95
N PRO A 113 14.54 -9.20 -11.95
CA PRO A 113 15.81 -9.10 -12.65
C PRO A 113 16.91 -8.64 -11.71
N ALA A 114 18.15 -9.06 -11.95
CA ALA A 114 19.30 -8.59 -11.16
C ALA A 114 19.41 -7.06 -11.22
N HIS A 115 19.66 -6.40 -10.09
CA HIS A 115 19.77 -4.95 -9.93
C HIS A 115 20.62 -4.65 -8.69
N LEU A 116 21.29 -3.50 -8.66
CA LEU A 116 22.12 -3.07 -7.52
C LEU A 116 21.38 -2.10 -6.60
N THR A 117 20.50 -1.26 -7.17
CA THR A 117 19.76 -0.24 -6.42
C THR A 117 18.27 -0.24 -6.76
N PHE A 118 17.47 0.45 -5.95
CA PHE A 118 16.03 0.61 -6.22
C PHE A 118 15.77 1.44 -7.48
N GLU A 119 16.61 2.44 -7.77
CA GLU A 119 16.52 3.28 -8.97
C GLU A 119 16.76 2.45 -10.24
N GLU A 120 17.73 1.54 -10.22
CA GLU A 120 17.95 0.62 -11.33
C GLU A 120 16.76 -0.31 -11.55
N LEU A 121 16.17 -0.83 -10.46
CA LEU A 121 15.00 -1.70 -10.54
C LEU A 121 13.78 -0.94 -11.07
N GLU A 122 13.57 0.31 -10.62
CA GLU A 122 12.50 1.19 -11.11
C GLU A 122 12.67 1.48 -12.61
N GLN A 123 13.89 1.83 -13.05
CA GLN A 123 14.16 2.04 -14.47
C GLN A 123 13.86 0.79 -15.30
N LYS A 124 14.23 -0.40 -14.81
CA LYS A 124 13.92 -1.67 -15.48
C LYS A 124 12.42 -1.88 -15.55
N TYR A 125 11.70 -1.69 -14.44
CA TYR A 125 10.24 -1.79 -14.39
C TYR A 125 9.57 -0.93 -15.46
N TRP A 126 9.87 0.37 -15.52
CA TRP A 126 9.24 1.27 -16.50
C TRP A 126 9.64 0.97 -17.95
N LYS A 127 10.87 0.50 -18.19
CA LYS A 127 11.33 0.13 -19.54
C LYS A 127 10.70 -1.17 -20.04
N THR A 128 10.43 -2.14 -19.16
CA THR A 128 9.98 -3.48 -19.58
C THR A 128 8.49 -3.75 -19.36
N ARG A 129 7.76 -2.84 -18.69
CA ARG A 129 6.36 -3.03 -18.27
C ARG A 129 5.41 -3.58 -19.34
N VAL A 130 5.62 -3.23 -20.61
CA VAL A 130 4.77 -3.67 -21.74
C VAL A 130 5.09 -5.08 -22.25
N TYR A 131 6.33 -5.54 -22.06
CA TYR A 131 6.77 -6.89 -22.45
C TYR A 131 6.39 -7.91 -21.38
N ASP A 132 6.43 -7.47 -20.12
CA ASP A 132 6.12 -8.32 -18.98
C ASP A 132 4.61 -8.34 -18.73
N ALA A 133 4.02 -9.54 -18.79
CA ALA A 133 2.63 -9.78 -18.43
C ALA A 133 2.55 -10.55 -17.09
N PRO A 134 2.89 -9.91 -15.95
CA PRO A 134 2.91 -10.55 -14.63
C PRO A 134 1.51 -10.98 -14.22
N ILE A 135 1.45 -11.93 -13.29
CA ILE A 135 0.20 -12.43 -12.73
C ILE A 135 0.08 -11.90 -11.31
N TYR A 136 -1.09 -11.38 -10.97
CA TYR A 136 -1.37 -10.78 -9.67
C TYR A 136 -2.53 -11.51 -8.97
N GLY A 137 -2.29 -12.00 -7.75
CA GLY A 137 -3.28 -12.68 -6.90
C GLY A 137 -4.12 -11.70 -6.07
N ALA A 138 -4.91 -10.86 -6.74
CA ALA A 138 -5.71 -9.82 -6.09
C ALA A 138 -7.13 -10.27 -5.75
N GLY A 139 -7.81 -9.48 -4.89
CA GLY A 139 -9.23 -9.67 -4.60
C GLY A 139 -9.52 -10.94 -3.80
N ILE A 140 -8.58 -11.36 -2.96
CA ILE A 140 -8.73 -12.48 -2.04
C ILE A 140 -9.34 -11.94 -0.75
N SER A 141 -10.55 -12.39 -0.41
CA SER A 141 -11.15 -12.07 0.88
C SER A 141 -10.51 -12.92 1.99
N GLY A 142 -10.09 -12.28 3.07
CA GLY A 142 -9.47 -12.95 4.21
C GLY A 142 -8.60 -12.00 5.02
N SER A 143 -8.03 -12.52 6.11
CA SER A 143 -7.03 -11.84 6.93
C SER A 143 -5.92 -12.83 7.28
N LEU A 144 -4.68 -12.36 7.32
CA LEU A 144 -3.53 -13.12 7.81
C LEU A 144 -3.11 -12.71 9.23
N PHE A 145 -3.87 -11.82 9.87
CA PHE A 145 -3.63 -11.45 11.27
C PHE A 145 -4.05 -12.60 12.19
N ASP A 146 -3.23 -12.90 13.19
CA ASP A 146 -3.61 -13.84 14.25
C ASP A 146 -4.79 -13.26 15.07
N GLU A 147 -5.64 -14.14 15.60
CA GLU A 147 -6.82 -13.73 16.38
C GLU A 147 -6.47 -12.91 17.62
N ASN A 148 -5.30 -13.15 18.21
CA ASN A 148 -4.81 -12.45 19.39
C ASN A 148 -4.13 -11.10 19.07
N THR A 149 -4.00 -10.72 17.80
CA THR A 149 -3.40 -9.44 17.42
C THR A 149 -4.44 -8.33 17.60
N ALA A 150 -4.33 -7.58 18.68
CA ALA A 150 -5.30 -6.55 19.06
C ALA A 150 -5.08 -5.20 18.34
N HIS A 151 -3.82 -4.76 18.25
CA HIS A 151 -3.49 -3.43 17.72
C HIS A 151 -3.22 -3.48 16.22
N TRP A 152 -3.75 -2.50 15.49
CA TRP A 152 -3.58 -2.34 14.03
C TRP A 152 -3.98 -3.58 13.22
N ASN A 153 -4.92 -4.35 13.74
CA ASN A 153 -5.49 -5.49 13.03
C ASN A 153 -6.51 -5.00 12.01
N LEU A 154 -6.19 -5.11 10.72
CA LEU A 154 -7.02 -4.60 9.63
C LEU A 154 -8.41 -5.26 9.54
N ARG A 155 -8.60 -6.42 10.18
CA ARG A 155 -9.92 -7.05 10.31
C ARG A 155 -10.83 -6.29 11.29
N LEU A 156 -10.24 -5.67 12.31
CA LEU A 156 -10.93 -5.02 13.41
C LEU A 156 -11.07 -3.51 13.21
N SER A 157 -10.38 -2.95 12.21
CA SER A 157 -10.50 -1.53 11.86
C SER A 157 -11.96 -1.16 11.58
N PRO A 158 -12.47 -0.06 12.16
CA PRO A 158 -13.86 0.33 11.97
C PRO A 158 -14.14 0.57 10.48
N PRO A 159 -15.37 0.26 10.00
CA PRO A 159 -15.74 0.50 8.61
C PRO A 159 -15.57 1.99 8.24
N PRO A 160 -15.37 2.29 6.94
CA PRO A 160 -14.89 3.58 6.43
C PRO A 160 -15.78 4.81 6.68
N ALA A 161 -16.83 4.71 7.49
CA ALA A 161 -17.68 5.85 7.87
C ALA A 161 -16.90 6.98 8.58
N VAL A 162 -15.70 6.72 9.11
CA VAL A 162 -14.86 7.73 9.79
C VAL A 162 -13.86 8.43 8.85
N LEU A 163 -13.59 7.89 7.65
CA LEU A 163 -12.61 8.45 6.71
C LEU A 163 -13.23 9.01 5.42
N CYS A 164 -14.55 9.05 5.32
CA CYS A 164 -15.24 9.71 4.21
C CYS A 164 -15.19 11.22 4.42
N LEU A 165 -14.08 11.85 4.04
CA LEU A 165 -14.05 13.27 3.69
C LEU A 165 -15.21 13.51 2.72
N GLN A 166 -16.20 14.29 3.17
CA GLN A 166 -17.40 14.60 2.42
C GLN A 166 -17.03 15.22 1.06
N PRO A 167 -17.36 14.58 -0.08
CA PRO A 167 -17.22 15.22 -1.37
C PRO A 167 -18.52 15.97 -1.68
N HIS A 168 -18.51 17.29 -1.51
CA HIS A 168 -19.50 18.12 -2.21
C HIS A 168 -19.14 18.18 -3.70
N HIS A 169 -19.98 17.51 -4.51
CA HIS A 169 -20.30 17.78 -5.91
C HIS A 169 -19.16 17.85 -6.94
N LEU A 170 -18.97 16.76 -7.70
CA LEU A 170 -19.20 16.77 -9.16
C LEU A 170 -19.12 15.35 -9.75
N LEU A 171 -20.13 15.04 -10.55
CA LEU A 171 -20.32 13.79 -11.29
C LEU A 171 -19.36 13.65 -12.48
N SER A 172 -19.08 12.38 -12.81
CA SER A 172 -18.97 11.82 -14.16
C SER A 172 -17.59 11.36 -14.65
N GLN A 173 -17.58 10.05 -14.93
CA GLN A 173 -16.73 9.27 -15.85
C GLN A 173 -15.46 8.59 -15.30
N HIS A 174 -15.59 7.26 -15.18
CA HIS A 174 -14.51 6.30 -15.04
C HIS A 174 -13.48 6.42 -16.17
N ARG A 175 -12.30 6.93 -15.83
CA ARG A 175 -11.03 6.62 -16.49
C ARG A 175 -9.92 6.93 -15.51
N THR A 176 -9.40 5.91 -14.83
CA THR A 176 -8.17 6.06 -14.05
C THR A 176 -7.00 6.07 -15.03
N MET A 177 -6.65 7.26 -15.55
CA MET A 177 -5.31 7.51 -16.06
C MET A 177 -4.42 7.77 -14.84
N LEU A 178 -3.55 6.82 -14.52
CA LEU A 178 -2.39 7.09 -13.69
C LEU A 178 -1.40 7.87 -14.56
N ARG A 179 -1.38 9.20 -14.37
CA ARG A 179 -0.19 10.00 -14.68
C ARG A 179 0.72 9.91 -13.46
N ILE A 180 2.00 9.66 -13.73
CA ILE A 180 3.10 9.67 -12.77
C ILE A 180 3.91 10.92 -13.07
#